data_AF-A8F665-F1
#
_entry.id   AF-A8F665-F1
#
_cell.length_a   1.000
_cell.length_b   1.000
_cell.length_c   1.000
_cell.angle_alpha   90.00
_cell.angle_beta   90.00
_cell.angle_gamma   90.00
#
_symmetry.space_group_name_H-M   'P 1'
#
loop_
_entity.id
_entity.type
_entity.pdbx_description
1 polymer ?
#
loop_
_entity_poly.entity_id
_entity_poly.type
_entity_poly.pdbx_seq_one_letter_code
_entity_poly.pdbx_strand_id
1 'polypeptide(L)'
;MKKVSSTNLVYAFSSSMSPVLEVASGDQIVFETIDALGGQIKFEGDVINLDFSKVNPATGPVFIKGAMPGNTLKVKILKIDLAEEGVIVCEEGFGVFPELVKGFKAKMLRIKDGFVRFDKLSIPANPMIGVIGVAPENGHFTTGTAYKHGGNMDTKYVKTGSAVYLPIFQPGACLALGDVHAAMADGEVCVSACEVCANVTVEVELINYEIEWPLIETESGFFIVVSMGTVEEALKEVTYQAVKFLSRKLNLSMNSAYMLASLVVDIQISQLVDPNKTVRAYIPKYLFDGKGEIM
;
A
#
# COMPACT_ATOMS: atom_id res chain seq x y z
N MET A 1 -8.41 15.17 -17.09
CA MET A 1 -7.88 14.28 -16.04
C MET A 1 -6.41 14.62 -15.85
N LYS A 2 -5.97 14.90 -14.62
CA LYS A 2 -4.57 15.27 -14.36
C LYS A 2 -3.70 14.01 -14.39
N LYS A 3 -2.42 14.15 -14.71
CA LYS A 3 -1.51 13.01 -14.87
C LYS A 3 -0.14 13.32 -14.29
N VAL A 4 0.44 12.35 -13.58
CA VAL A 4 1.83 12.37 -13.11
C VAL A 4 2.57 11.29 -13.86
N SER A 5 3.62 11.68 -14.58
CA SER A 5 4.42 10.74 -15.36
C SER A 5 5.44 10.02 -14.49
N SER A 6 5.80 8.79 -14.88
CA SER A 6 6.77 7.92 -14.21
C SER A 6 8.21 8.44 -14.27
N THR A 7 8.45 9.63 -14.86
CA THR A 7 9.73 10.34 -14.75
C THR A 7 9.83 11.15 -13.46
N ASN A 8 8.73 11.36 -12.74
CA ASN A 8 8.67 12.09 -11.48
C ASN A 8 8.61 11.10 -10.33
N LEU A 9 9.79 10.66 -9.89
CA LEU A 9 9.95 9.58 -8.93
C LEU A 9 10.56 10.09 -7.63
N VAL A 10 10.09 9.53 -6.52
CA VAL A 10 10.74 9.60 -5.22
C VAL A 10 11.12 8.18 -4.77
N TYR A 11 12.22 8.06 -4.05
CA TYR A 11 12.71 6.81 -3.43
C TYR A 11 12.64 6.86 -1.91
N ALA A 12 12.05 7.94 -1.39
CA ALA A 12 11.80 8.12 0.02
C ALA A 12 10.66 9.10 0.25
N PHE A 13 9.89 8.82 1.30
CA PHE A 13 8.94 9.74 1.88
C PHE A 13 9.67 10.62 2.91
N SER A 14 9.66 11.93 2.67
CA SER A 14 10.22 12.92 3.61
C SER A 14 9.31 14.14 3.74
N SER A 15 9.46 14.88 4.84
CA SER A 15 8.74 16.14 5.05
C SER A 15 9.16 17.25 4.06
N SER A 16 10.29 17.08 3.36
CA SER A 16 10.87 18.02 2.40
C SER A 16 10.59 17.69 0.94
N MET A 17 9.74 16.69 0.66
CA MET A 17 9.38 16.30 -0.71
C MET A 17 8.83 17.49 -1.50
N SER A 18 9.36 17.69 -2.71
CA SER A 18 8.95 18.77 -3.62
C SER A 18 7.85 18.27 -4.58
N PRO A 19 6.63 18.82 -4.54
CA PRO A 19 5.55 18.36 -5.40
C PRO A 19 5.79 18.62 -6.88
N VAL A 20 5.28 17.73 -7.73
CA VAL A 20 5.36 17.83 -9.20
C VAL A 20 4.02 18.19 -9.85
N LEU A 21 2.94 18.13 -9.07
CA LEU A 21 1.58 18.42 -9.50
C LEU A 21 0.77 18.96 -8.32
N GLU A 22 -0.14 19.90 -8.59
CA GLU A 22 -1.08 20.41 -7.60
C GLU A 22 -2.55 20.12 -7.99
N VAL A 23 -3.32 19.63 -7.02
CA VAL A 23 -4.71 19.17 -7.20
C VAL A 23 -5.62 19.67 -6.09
N ALA A 24 -6.92 19.74 -6.36
CA ALA A 24 -7.94 20.02 -5.34
C ALA A 24 -8.62 18.73 -4.89
N SER A 25 -9.26 18.78 -3.71
CA SER A 25 -10.17 17.71 -3.27
C SER A 25 -11.28 17.49 -4.32
N GLY A 26 -11.56 16.24 -4.66
CA GLY A 26 -12.46 15.79 -5.72
C GLY A 26 -11.78 15.57 -7.08
N ASP A 27 -10.51 15.96 -7.27
CA ASP A 27 -9.82 15.76 -8.53
C ASP A 27 -9.45 14.29 -8.78
N GLN A 28 -9.50 13.89 -10.04
CA GLN A 28 -8.98 12.61 -10.53
C GLN A 28 -7.60 12.74 -11.16
N ILE A 29 -6.73 11.79 -10.82
CA ILE A 29 -5.31 11.78 -11.17
C ILE A 29 -4.95 10.40 -11.73
N VAL A 30 -4.18 10.38 -12.82
CA VAL A 30 -3.51 9.17 -13.31
C VAL A 30 -2.04 9.21 -12.92
N PHE A 31 -1.57 8.18 -12.24
CA PHE A 31 -0.15 7.94 -11.97
C PHE A 31 0.37 6.88 -12.94
N GLU A 32 1.40 7.20 -13.71
CA GLU A 32 2.17 6.18 -14.44
C GLU A 32 3.22 5.62 -13.49
N THR A 33 3.23 4.32 -13.25
CA THR A 33 4.17 3.67 -12.32
C THR A 33 5.16 2.79 -13.06
N ILE A 34 6.38 2.73 -12.54
CA ILE A 34 7.38 1.73 -12.90
C ILE A 34 7.32 0.62 -11.85
N ASP A 35 7.65 -0.62 -12.25
CA ASP A 35 7.77 -1.75 -11.31
C ASP A 35 8.79 -1.47 -10.19
N ALA A 36 8.69 -2.22 -9.09
CA ALA A 36 9.56 -2.05 -7.92
C ALA A 36 11.05 -2.23 -8.22
N LEU A 37 11.41 -2.89 -9.32
CA LEU A 37 12.81 -3.11 -9.70
C LEU A 37 13.34 -1.93 -10.55
N GLY A 38 12.57 -0.86 -10.69
CA GLY A 38 12.95 0.34 -11.43
C GLY A 38 12.85 0.17 -12.94
N GLY A 39 12.11 -0.84 -13.44
CA GLY A 39 12.03 -1.12 -14.87
C GLY A 39 13.31 -1.71 -15.44
N GLN A 40 14.20 -2.21 -14.57
CA GLN A 40 15.55 -2.64 -14.94
C GLN A 40 15.60 -4.07 -15.47
N ILE A 41 14.66 -4.94 -15.07
CA ILE A 41 14.62 -6.33 -15.54
C ILE A 41 13.75 -6.44 -16.78
N LYS A 42 14.36 -6.72 -17.94
CA LYS A 42 13.67 -7.01 -19.21
C LYS A 42 13.72 -8.49 -19.56
N PHE A 43 14.73 -9.20 -19.07
CA PHE A 43 14.83 -10.65 -19.11
C PHE A 43 15.48 -11.17 -17.83
N GLU A 44 15.28 -12.45 -17.52
CA GLU A 44 15.64 -13.05 -16.21
C GLU A 44 17.13 -12.89 -15.83
N GLY A 45 18.02 -12.75 -16.82
CA GLY A 45 19.46 -12.55 -16.60
C GLY A 45 19.86 -11.14 -16.15
N ASP A 46 18.99 -10.13 -16.26
CA ASP A 46 19.33 -8.74 -15.92
C ASP A 46 19.57 -8.52 -14.41
N VAL A 47 19.15 -9.47 -13.56
CA VAL A 47 19.34 -9.44 -12.10
C VAL A 47 20.77 -9.15 -11.67
N ILE A 48 21.77 -9.55 -12.47
CA ILE A 48 23.19 -9.36 -12.14
C ILE A 48 23.64 -7.89 -12.18
N ASN A 49 22.88 -7.01 -12.84
CA ASN A 49 23.22 -5.61 -13.06
C ASN A 49 22.22 -4.64 -12.37
N LEU A 50 21.42 -5.13 -11.42
CA LEU A 50 20.39 -4.32 -10.78
C LEU A 50 21.02 -3.16 -9.98
N ASP A 51 20.63 -1.93 -10.30
CA ASP A 51 20.97 -0.75 -9.50
C ASP A 51 19.94 -0.61 -8.37
N PHE A 52 20.33 -1.03 -7.17
CA PHE A 52 19.50 -0.95 -5.96
C PHE A 52 19.13 0.49 -5.56
N SER A 53 19.86 1.51 -6.03
CA SER A 53 19.51 2.91 -5.76
C SER A 53 18.25 3.37 -6.50
N LYS A 54 17.77 2.58 -7.46
CA LYS A 54 16.57 2.82 -8.28
C LYS A 54 15.45 1.83 -7.98
N VAL A 55 15.57 1.04 -6.91
CA VAL A 55 14.54 0.09 -6.47
C VAL A 55 13.46 0.83 -5.67
N ASN A 56 12.25 0.34 -5.81
CA ASN A 56 10.99 0.80 -5.25
C ASN A 56 10.65 2.28 -5.56
N PRO A 57 10.58 2.70 -6.84
CA PRO A 57 10.20 4.06 -7.19
C PRO A 57 8.71 4.33 -6.93
N ALA A 58 8.40 5.43 -6.22
CA ALA A 58 7.04 5.94 -6.11
C ALA A 58 6.86 7.18 -7.00
N THR A 59 5.80 7.21 -7.80
CA THR A 59 5.46 8.33 -8.67
C THR A 59 4.75 9.42 -7.90
N GLY A 60 5.25 10.66 -8.01
CA GLY A 60 4.77 11.79 -7.23
C GLY A 60 5.90 12.78 -6.90
N PRO A 61 5.75 13.59 -5.84
CA PRO A 61 4.57 13.74 -4.99
C PRO A 61 3.54 14.70 -5.58
N VAL A 62 2.27 14.47 -5.28
CA VAL A 62 1.16 15.36 -5.61
C VAL A 62 0.78 16.18 -4.38
N PHE A 63 0.66 17.50 -4.56
CA PHE A 63 0.20 18.44 -3.54
C PHE A 63 -1.33 18.59 -3.61
N ILE A 64 -2.01 18.40 -2.48
CA ILE A 64 -3.46 18.52 -2.37
C ILE A 64 -3.79 19.86 -1.71
N LYS A 65 -4.37 20.79 -2.46
CA LYS A 65 -4.75 22.13 -1.98
C LYS A 65 -5.65 22.03 -0.74
N GLY A 66 -5.28 22.76 0.31
CA GLY A 66 -6.04 22.84 1.55
C GLY A 66 -5.78 21.68 2.53
N ALA A 67 -4.97 20.68 2.15
CA ALA A 67 -4.57 19.62 3.07
C ALA A 67 -3.67 20.18 4.16
N MET A 68 -4.04 19.99 5.43
CA MET A 68 -3.25 20.42 6.59
C MET A 68 -3.02 19.26 7.56
N PRO A 69 -1.95 19.30 8.39
CA PRO A 69 -1.75 18.32 9.45
C PRO A 69 -3.00 18.15 10.33
N GLY A 70 -3.34 16.91 10.66
CA GLY A 70 -4.57 16.56 11.37
C GLY A 70 -5.80 16.31 10.48
N ASN A 71 -5.70 16.56 9.17
CA ASN A 71 -6.66 16.04 8.20
C ASN A 71 -6.33 14.60 7.81
N THR A 72 -7.27 13.96 7.11
CA THR A 72 -7.06 12.68 6.44
C THR A 72 -7.20 12.87 4.93
N LEU A 73 -6.29 12.28 4.18
CA LEU A 73 -6.40 12.18 2.73
C LEU A 73 -7.07 10.85 2.39
N LYS A 74 -8.25 10.90 1.78
CA LYS A 74 -8.90 9.72 1.20
C LYS A 74 -8.52 9.62 -0.27
N VAL A 75 -8.04 8.45 -0.68
CA VAL A 75 -7.62 8.13 -2.05
C VAL A 75 -8.46 6.95 -2.54
N LYS A 76 -9.47 7.22 -3.36
CA LYS A 76 -10.29 6.16 -3.98
C LYS A 76 -9.53 5.60 -5.18
N ILE A 77 -9.36 4.29 -5.23
CA ILE A 77 -8.69 3.62 -6.34
C ILE A 77 -9.74 3.29 -7.39
N LEU A 78 -9.77 4.06 -8.48
CA LEU A 78 -10.78 3.94 -9.52
C LEU A 78 -10.43 2.88 -10.56
N LYS A 79 -9.14 2.75 -10.89
CA LYS A 79 -8.68 1.81 -11.92
C LYS A 79 -7.18 1.53 -11.78
N ILE A 80 -6.79 0.29 -12.06
CA ILE A 80 -5.39 -0.12 -12.20
C ILE A 80 -5.25 -0.82 -13.56
N ASP A 81 -4.60 -0.16 -14.51
CA ASP A 81 -4.32 -0.68 -15.85
C ASP A 81 -2.89 -1.22 -15.90
N LEU A 82 -2.75 -2.54 -15.93
CA LEU A 82 -1.45 -3.22 -15.92
C LEU A 82 -0.80 -3.27 -17.31
N ALA A 83 0.53 -3.28 -17.34
CA ALA A 83 1.27 -3.78 -18.49
C ALA A 83 1.07 -5.30 -18.68
N GLU A 84 1.41 -5.81 -19.86
CA GLU A 84 1.23 -7.24 -20.21
C GLU A 84 2.34 -8.16 -19.69
N GLU A 85 3.40 -7.59 -19.13
CA GLU A 85 4.56 -8.32 -18.60
C GLU A 85 4.91 -7.77 -17.22
N GLY A 86 5.06 -8.69 -16.27
CA GLY A 86 5.62 -8.43 -14.96
C GLY A 86 6.81 -9.34 -14.69
N VAL A 87 7.36 -9.22 -13.49
CA VAL A 87 8.51 -9.99 -13.03
C VAL A 87 8.31 -10.34 -11.57
N ILE A 88 8.74 -11.54 -11.18
CA ILE A 88 8.89 -11.91 -9.77
C ILE A 88 10.35 -12.22 -9.50
N VAL A 89 10.83 -11.87 -8.32
CA VAL A 89 12.21 -12.14 -7.90
C VAL A 89 12.29 -12.82 -6.55
N CYS A 90 13.40 -13.52 -6.32
CA CYS A 90 13.79 -13.96 -4.98
C CYS A 90 15.31 -13.92 -4.86
N GLU A 91 15.79 -13.57 -3.66
CA GLU A 91 17.20 -13.35 -3.39
C GLU A 91 17.64 -14.07 -2.11
N GLU A 92 18.84 -14.62 -2.14
CA GLU A 92 19.50 -15.21 -0.98
C GLU A 92 19.59 -14.21 0.18
N GLY A 93 19.17 -14.61 1.37
CA GLY A 93 19.14 -13.75 2.55
C GLY A 93 17.86 -12.93 2.72
N PHE A 94 16.91 -13.01 1.78
CA PHE A 94 15.65 -12.25 1.82
C PHE A 94 14.41 -13.15 1.83
N GLY A 95 13.26 -12.55 2.16
CA GLY A 95 12.00 -13.25 2.32
C GLY A 95 11.82 -13.91 3.69
N VAL A 96 10.71 -14.64 3.86
CA VAL A 96 10.37 -15.33 5.11
C VAL A 96 11.28 -16.53 5.36
N PHE A 97 11.82 -17.14 4.31
CA PHE A 97 12.74 -18.26 4.39
C PHE A 97 14.06 -17.94 3.67
N PRO A 98 14.93 -17.11 4.29
CA PRO A 98 16.09 -16.52 3.61
C PRO A 98 17.16 -17.54 3.19
N GLU A 99 17.20 -18.72 3.80
CA GLU A 99 18.15 -19.79 3.46
C GLU A 99 17.72 -20.65 2.25
N LEU A 100 16.48 -20.47 1.76
CA LEU A 100 15.92 -21.30 0.69
C LEU A 100 16.54 -20.99 -0.67
N VAL A 101 16.88 -19.73 -0.91
CA VAL A 101 17.33 -19.22 -2.21
C VAL A 101 18.85 -19.12 -2.25
N LYS A 102 19.45 -19.41 -3.41
CA LYS A 102 20.88 -19.21 -3.66
C LYS A 102 21.08 -18.19 -4.78
N GLY A 103 21.82 -17.13 -4.49
CA GLY A 103 21.97 -15.95 -5.34
C GLY A 103 20.65 -15.21 -5.61
N PHE A 104 20.63 -14.42 -6.68
CA PHE A 104 19.46 -13.65 -7.10
C PHE A 104 18.79 -14.30 -8.32
N LYS A 105 17.47 -14.50 -8.27
CA LYS A 105 16.66 -15.09 -9.34
C LYS A 105 15.55 -14.14 -9.73
N ALA A 106 15.28 -14.06 -11.04
CA ALA A 106 14.08 -13.43 -11.59
C ALA A 106 13.34 -14.42 -12.47
N LYS A 107 12.04 -14.21 -12.60
CA LYS A 107 11.19 -14.89 -13.57
C LYS A 107 10.27 -13.89 -14.24
N MET A 108 10.27 -13.84 -15.56
CA MET A 108 9.35 -13.01 -16.32
C MET A 108 7.97 -13.67 -16.35
N LEU A 109 6.93 -12.88 -16.10
CA LEU A 109 5.55 -13.33 -15.97
C LEU A 109 4.66 -12.63 -16.98
N ARG A 110 4.03 -13.39 -17.87
CA ARG A 110 3.06 -12.82 -18.81
C ARG A 110 1.71 -12.62 -18.12
N ILE A 111 1.13 -11.44 -18.32
CA ILE A 111 -0.19 -11.06 -17.80
C ILE A 111 -1.13 -10.96 -18.99
N LYS A 112 -2.15 -11.83 -19.03
CA LYS A 112 -3.10 -11.85 -20.14
C LYS A 112 -4.46 -12.40 -19.70
N ASP A 113 -5.52 -11.79 -20.20
CA ASP A 113 -6.91 -12.22 -19.99
C ASP A 113 -7.29 -12.34 -18.50
N GLY A 114 -6.72 -11.48 -17.65
CA GLY A 114 -6.95 -11.49 -16.20
C GLY A 114 -6.14 -12.55 -15.43
N PHE A 115 -5.12 -13.15 -16.05
CA PHE A 115 -4.26 -14.14 -15.41
C PHE A 115 -2.77 -13.81 -15.54
N VAL A 116 -2.02 -14.06 -14.48
CA VAL A 116 -0.56 -14.12 -14.47
C VAL A 116 -0.13 -15.56 -14.79
N ARG A 117 0.76 -15.74 -15.77
CA ARG A 117 1.24 -17.05 -16.20
C ARG A 117 2.54 -17.40 -15.48
N PHE A 118 2.51 -18.45 -14.67
CA PHE A 118 3.69 -19.03 -14.03
C PHE A 118 3.94 -20.41 -14.63
N ASP A 119 4.83 -20.47 -15.63
CA ASP A 119 5.04 -21.67 -16.45
C ASP A 119 3.71 -22.20 -17.05
N LYS A 120 3.24 -23.36 -16.59
CA LYS A 120 1.98 -23.97 -17.03
C LYS A 120 0.77 -23.53 -16.19
N LEU A 121 1.00 -22.83 -15.09
CA LEU A 121 -0.03 -22.40 -14.15
C LEU A 121 -0.60 -21.04 -14.57
N SER A 122 -1.87 -20.85 -14.23
CA SER A 122 -2.60 -19.60 -14.47
C SER A 122 -3.13 -19.09 -13.15
N ILE A 123 -2.54 -18.02 -12.66
CA ILE A 123 -2.88 -17.41 -11.39
C ILE A 123 -3.84 -16.25 -11.68
N PRO A 124 -5.03 -16.18 -11.05
CA PRO A 124 -5.90 -15.03 -11.21
C PRO A 124 -5.16 -13.74 -10.83
N ALA A 125 -5.20 -12.74 -11.70
CA ALA A 125 -4.68 -11.43 -11.38
C ALA A 125 -5.56 -10.78 -10.31
N ASN A 126 -4.94 -10.16 -9.32
CA ASN A 126 -5.58 -9.30 -8.32
C ASN A 126 -4.75 -8.02 -8.23
N PRO A 127 -4.92 -7.08 -9.20
CA PRO A 127 -4.11 -5.88 -9.28
C PRO A 127 -4.21 -5.05 -8.00
N MET A 128 -3.06 -4.65 -7.45
CA MET A 128 -2.97 -3.87 -6.21
C MET A 128 -1.79 -2.90 -6.23
N ILE A 129 -1.80 -1.92 -5.32
CA ILE A 129 -0.72 -0.94 -5.13
C ILE A 129 0.00 -1.28 -3.83
N GLY A 130 1.30 -1.61 -3.91
CA GLY A 130 2.16 -1.94 -2.77
C GLY A 130 2.59 -0.70 -2.00
N VAL A 131 3.09 0.31 -2.73
CA VAL A 131 3.49 1.60 -2.18
C VAL A 131 2.44 2.65 -2.42
N ILE A 132 1.86 3.17 -1.33
CA ILE A 132 1.05 4.39 -1.35
C ILE A 132 1.26 5.14 -0.04
N GLY A 133 1.59 6.42 -0.10
CA GLY A 133 1.88 7.19 1.10
C GLY A 133 1.91 8.70 0.89
N VAL A 134 2.01 9.41 2.00
CA VAL A 134 2.13 10.87 2.07
C VAL A 134 3.45 11.26 2.76
N ALA A 135 3.80 12.53 2.75
CA ALA A 135 4.92 13.02 3.52
C ALA A 135 4.74 12.74 5.02
N PRO A 136 5.74 12.16 5.70
CA PRO A 136 5.68 11.89 7.12
C PRO A 136 5.79 13.18 7.93
N GLU A 137 5.45 13.09 9.21
CA GLU A 137 5.60 14.19 10.17
C GLU A 137 7.06 14.64 10.28
N ASN A 138 7.97 13.68 10.40
CA ASN A 138 9.40 13.91 10.56
C ASN A 138 10.19 12.80 9.86
N GLY A 139 11.48 13.04 9.64
CA GLY A 139 12.41 12.02 9.16
C GLY A 139 12.35 11.74 7.66
N HIS A 140 12.99 10.64 7.29
CA HIS A 140 13.17 10.19 5.92
C HIS A 140 13.02 8.66 5.92
N PHE A 141 11.99 8.17 5.24
CA PHE A 141 11.70 6.74 5.13
C PHE A 141 11.90 6.36 3.68
N THR A 142 12.70 5.33 3.39
CA THR A 142 12.78 4.79 2.03
C THR A 142 11.39 4.32 1.60
N THR A 143 11.09 4.38 0.31
CA THR A 143 9.79 3.93 -0.22
C THR A 143 9.49 2.48 0.12
N GLY A 144 10.52 1.64 0.25
CA GLY A 144 10.43 0.25 0.73
C GLY A 144 10.19 0.08 2.24
N THR A 145 9.85 1.13 3.00
CA THR A 145 9.46 1.01 4.41
C THR A 145 8.12 1.69 4.65
N ALA A 146 7.15 0.94 5.20
CA ALA A 146 5.91 1.53 5.68
C ALA A 146 5.94 1.97 7.14
N TYR A 147 5.17 3.02 7.45
CA TYR A 147 4.81 3.42 8.81
C TYR A 147 3.46 4.14 8.78
N LYS A 148 3.19 5.05 9.73
CA LYS A 148 1.93 5.81 9.81
C LYS A 148 1.58 6.59 8.54
N HIS A 149 2.57 6.97 7.73
CA HIS A 149 2.38 7.73 6.50
C HIS A 149 1.95 6.88 5.29
N GLY A 150 1.75 5.57 5.48
CA GLY A 150 1.68 4.60 4.39
C GLY A 150 3.08 4.10 4.05
N GLY A 151 3.42 4.09 2.77
CA GLY A 151 4.68 3.53 2.25
C GLY A 151 4.47 2.12 1.70
N ASN A 152 5.49 1.26 1.81
CA ASN A 152 5.43 -0.15 1.38
C ASN A 152 4.56 -1.00 2.31
N MET A 153 3.25 -0.95 2.08
CA MET A 153 2.28 -1.65 2.95
C MET A 153 1.93 -3.03 2.42
N ASP A 154 2.18 -3.28 1.13
CA ASP A 154 1.88 -4.52 0.40
C ASP A 154 0.60 -5.19 0.89
N THR A 155 -0.46 -4.38 0.82
CA THR A 155 -1.77 -4.79 1.30
C THR A 155 -2.69 -4.98 0.11
N LYS A 156 -2.97 -6.24 -0.24
CA LYS A 156 -3.76 -6.67 -1.41
C LYS A 156 -5.17 -6.09 -1.55
N TYR A 157 -5.64 -5.36 -0.53
CA TYR A 157 -6.91 -4.64 -0.53
C TYR A 157 -6.80 -3.19 -1.01
N VAL A 158 -5.59 -2.66 -1.21
CA VAL A 158 -5.35 -1.40 -1.94
C VAL A 158 -5.50 -1.69 -3.44
N LYS A 159 -6.75 -1.78 -3.88
CA LYS A 159 -7.12 -2.20 -5.23
C LYS A 159 -8.31 -1.42 -5.77
N THR A 160 -8.60 -1.60 -7.05
CA THR A 160 -9.76 -0.98 -7.70
C THR A 160 -11.04 -1.22 -6.88
N GLY A 161 -11.78 -0.14 -6.60
CA GLY A 161 -13.00 -0.14 -5.80
C GLY A 161 -12.80 0.09 -4.29
N SER A 162 -11.55 0.07 -3.80
CA SER A 162 -11.22 0.45 -2.42
C SER A 162 -10.96 1.96 -2.28
N ALA A 163 -10.97 2.46 -1.04
CA ALA A 163 -10.43 3.77 -0.69
C ALA A 163 -9.39 3.64 0.42
N VAL A 164 -8.22 4.27 0.24
CA VAL A 164 -7.17 4.35 1.27
C VAL A 164 -7.26 5.70 1.96
N TYR A 165 -7.26 5.68 3.29
CA TYR A 165 -7.26 6.85 4.14
C TYR A 165 -5.87 6.98 4.75
N LEU A 166 -5.20 8.10 4.50
CA LEU A 166 -3.85 8.38 4.97
C LEU A 166 -3.86 9.60 5.90
N PRO A 167 -3.26 9.51 7.09
CA PRO A 167 -3.11 10.67 7.98
C PRO A 167 -2.20 11.72 7.36
N ILE A 168 -2.62 12.98 7.37
CA ILE A 168 -1.84 14.08 6.82
C ILE A 168 -0.94 14.65 7.92
N PHE A 169 0.36 14.72 7.63
CA PHE A 169 1.36 15.28 8.56
C PHE A 169 2.04 16.54 8.04
N GLN A 170 1.97 16.82 6.74
CA GLN A 170 2.52 18.02 6.11
C GLN A 170 1.46 18.75 5.31
N PRO A 171 1.53 20.09 5.20
CA PRO A 171 0.70 20.84 4.27
C PRO A 171 0.79 20.27 2.85
N GLY A 172 -0.37 20.08 2.22
CA GLY A 172 -0.46 19.50 0.88
C GLY A 172 -0.40 17.98 0.83
N ALA A 173 -0.17 17.28 1.96
CA ALA A 173 0.03 15.84 2.08
C ALA A 173 1.25 15.27 1.31
N CYS A 174 1.47 15.66 0.05
CA CYS A 174 2.52 15.12 -0.83
C CYS A 174 2.34 13.62 -1.10
N LEU A 175 1.22 13.26 -1.72
CA LEU A 175 0.86 11.88 -2.08
C LEU A 175 1.81 11.33 -3.16
N ALA A 176 2.39 10.15 -2.93
CA ALA A 176 3.07 9.38 -3.95
C ALA A 176 2.64 7.91 -3.90
N LEU A 177 2.70 7.22 -5.04
CA LEU A 177 2.36 5.80 -5.14
C LEU A 177 3.17 5.10 -6.23
N GLY A 178 3.40 3.80 -6.07
CA GLY A 178 4.21 2.97 -6.96
C GLY A 178 4.01 1.49 -6.66
N ASP A 179 4.97 0.67 -7.09
CA ASP A 179 5.05 -0.74 -6.68
C ASP A 179 3.74 -1.51 -6.93
N VAL A 180 3.30 -1.52 -8.19
CA VAL A 180 2.04 -2.17 -8.56
C VAL A 180 2.29 -3.65 -8.81
N HIS A 181 1.42 -4.50 -8.28
CA HIS A 181 1.50 -5.95 -8.48
C HIS A 181 0.31 -6.44 -9.29
N ALA A 182 0.57 -7.36 -10.23
CA ALA A 182 -0.51 -8.04 -10.95
C ALA A 182 -1.16 -9.15 -10.10
N ALA A 183 -0.40 -9.76 -9.21
CA ALA A 183 -0.85 -10.76 -8.27
C ALA A 183 0.09 -10.81 -7.07
N MET A 184 -0.48 -10.78 -5.86
CA MET A 184 0.23 -10.93 -4.60
C MET A 184 -0.70 -11.62 -3.58
N ALA A 185 -0.11 -12.43 -2.70
CA ALA A 185 -0.80 -13.06 -1.58
C ALA A 185 -0.30 -12.50 -0.25
N ASP A 186 -1.07 -12.72 0.82
CA ASP A 186 -0.68 -12.29 2.16
C ASP A 186 0.67 -12.93 2.56
N GLY A 187 1.55 -12.09 3.11
CA GLY A 187 2.87 -12.45 3.58
C GLY A 187 4.00 -12.13 2.60
N GLU A 188 3.71 -12.01 1.29
CA GLU A 188 4.70 -11.69 0.25
C GLU A 188 6.01 -12.48 0.42
N VAL A 189 5.87 -13.79 0.64
CA VAL A 189 6.84 -14.57 1.41
C VAL A 189 8.25 -14.67 0.82
N CYS A 190 8.44 -14.33 -0.45
CA CYS A 190 9.71 -14.45 -1.15
C CYS A 190 10.36 -13.11 -1.52
N VAL A 191 9.96 -12.00 -0.88
CA VAL A 191 10.44 -10.60 -1.09
C VAL A 191 9.72 -9.79 -2.15
N SER A 192 9.00 -10.42 -3.06
CA SER A 192 8.33 -9.71 -4.15
C SER A 192 7.06 -10.41 -4.58
N ALA A 193 6.30 -9.73 -5.42
CA ALA A 193 5.10 -10.22 -6.05
C ALA A 193 5.29 -10.34 -7.58
N CYS A 194 4.20 -10.34 -8.34
CA CYS A 194 4.28 -10.07 -9.77
C CYS A 194 4.40 -8.56 -10.02
N GLU A 195 5.62 -8.03 -9.88
CA GLU A 195 5.99 -6.63 -10.10
C GLU A 195 5.66 -6.18 -11.52
N VAL A 196 4.99 -5.04 -11.68
CA VAL A 196 4.53 -4.59 -13.00
C VAL A 196 4.36 -3.07 -13.10
N CYS A 197 4.73 -2.51 -14.25
CA CYS A 197 4.38 -1.12 -14.59
C CYS A 197 2.87 -0.98 -14.80
N ALA A 198 2.28 0.14 -14.36
CA ALA A 198 0.85 0.35 -14.51
C ALA A 198 0.47 1.82 -14.69
N ASN A 199 -0.77 2.05 -15.12
CA ASN A 199 -1.45 3.32 -14.93
C ASN A 199 -2.48 3.17 -13.81
N VAL A 200 -2.37 3.97 -12.77
CA VAL A 200 -3.29 3.96 -11.62
C VAL A 200 -4.12 5.23 -11.65
N THR A 201 -5.44 5.09 -11.77
CA THR A 201 -6.38 6.22 -11.70
C THR A 201 -6.98 6.29 -10.30
N VAL A 202 -6.84 7.44 -9.66
CA VAL A 202 -7.37 7.70 -8.31
C VAL A 202 -8.20 8.98 -8.26
N GLU A 203 -9.08 9.07 -7.27
CA GLU A 203 -9.75 10.31 -6.85
C GLU A 203 -9.33 10.64 -5.42
N VAL A 204 -8.98 11.90 -5.17
CA VAL A 204 -8.53 12.35 -3.85
C VAL A 204 -9.59 13.20 -3.17
N GLU A 205 -9.88 12.95 -1.90
CA GLU A 205 -10.81 13.73 -1.08
C GLU A 205 -10.14 14.15 0.23
N LEU A 206 -10.33 15.40 0.64
CA LEU A 206 -9.90 15.87 1.96
C LEU A 206 -10.99 15.65 2.98
N ILE A 207 -10.58 15.02 4.08
CA ILE A 207 -11.43 14.65 5.18
C ILE A 207 -11.00 15.42 6.43
N ASN A 208 -11.94 16.13 7.05
CA ASN A 208 -11.69 16.88 8.28
C ASN A 208 -11.84 15.97 9.53
N TYR A 209 -11.02 14.93 9.58
CA TYR A 209 -10.94 13.99 10.69
C TYR A 209 -9.52 13.43 10.76
N GLU A 210 -9.02 13.20 11.97
CA GLU A 210 -7.68 12.68 12.18
C GLU A 210 -7.71 11.16 12.41
N ILE A 211 -6.84 10.44 11.71
CA ILE A 211 -6.56 9.03 11.95
C ILE A 211 -5.08 8.87 12.36
N GLU A 212 -4.74 7.77 13.02
CA GLU A 212 -3.37 7.51 13.48
C GLU A 212 -2.57 6.63 12.52
N TRP A 213 -3.27 5.74 11.84
CA TRP A 213 -2.70 4.73 10.95
C TRP A 213 -3.53 4.67 9.66
N PRO A 214 -2.93 4.22 8.54
CA PRO A 214 -3.68 4.01 7.31
C PRO A 214 -4.88 3.10 7.52
N LEU A 215 -5.98 3.44 6.84
CA LEU A 215 -7.20 2.64 6.86
C LEU A 215 -7.66 2.40 5.42
N ILE A 216 -8.02 1.17 5.08
CA ILE A 216 -8.54 0.81 3.75
C ILE A 216 -10.01 0.47 3.89
N GLU A 217 -10.85 1.16 3.15
CA GLU A 217 -12.26 0.87 3.04
C GLU A 217 -12.54 0.04 1.78
N THR A 218 -13.31 -1.02 1.95
CA THR A 218 -13.84 -1.85 0.86
C THR A 218 -15.36 -1.90 0.95
N GLU A 219 -16.01 -2.59 0.02
CA GLU A 219 -17.46 -2.83 0.09
C GLU A 219 -17.87 -3.56 1.39
N SER A 220 -17.08 -4.55 1.82
CA SER A 220 -17.45 -5.43 2.94
C SER A 220 -17.06 -4.89 4.32
N GLY A 221 -16.01 -4.07 4.40
CA GLY A 221 -15.47 -3.64 5.69
C GLY A 221 -14.31 -2.66 5.59
N PHE A 222 -13.75 -2.37 6.76
CA PHE A 222 -12.58 -1.53 6.94
C PHE A 222 -11.37 -2.39 7.33
N PHE A 223 -10.18 -2.00 6.90
CA PHE A 223 -8.92 -2.58 7.31
C PHE A 223 -8.06 -1.48 7.93
N ILE A 224 -7.78 -1.56 9.23
CA ILE A 224 -6.74 -0.71 9.84
C ILE A 224 -5.40 -1.39 9.55
N VAL A 225 -4.43 -0.66 9.02
CA VAL A 225 -3.14 -1.19 8.58
C VAL A 225 -2.01 -0.60 9.43
N VAL A 226 -1.18 -1.47 10.00
CA VAL A 226 -0.10 -1.10 10.91
C VAL A 226 1.20 -1.77 10.47
N SER A 227 2.28 -0.99 10.43
CA SER A 227 3.63 -1.44 10.10
C SER A 227 4.58 -1.12 11.24
N MET A 228 5.24 -2.14 11.79
CA MET A 228 6.17 -2.02 12.92
C MET A 228 7.43 -2.85 12.68
N GLY A 229 8.48 -2.66 13.49
CA GLY A 229 9.75 -3.36 13.29
C GLY A 229 9.63 -4.89 13.38
N THR A 230 8.67 -5.40 14.16
CA THR A 230 8.35 -6.83 14.25
C THR A 230 6.87 -7.09 14.00
N VAL A 231 6.55 -8.33 13.63
CA VAL A 231 5.16 -8.76 13.43
C VAL A 231 4.39 -8.77 14.75
N GLU A 232 5.04 -9.12 15.87
CA GLU A 232 4.44 -9.12 17.20
C GLU A 232 4.02 -7.72 17.65
N GLU A 233 4.88 -6.71 17.39
CA GLU A 233 4.55 -5.31 17.66
C GLU A 233 3.38 -4.83 16.79
N ALA A 234 3.41 -5.16 15.49
CA ALA A 234 2.33 -4.82 14.57
C ALA A 234 1.00 -5.48 14.98
N LEU A 235 1.02 -6.76 15.39
CA LEU A 235 -0.14 -7.50 15.89
C LEU A 235 -0.76 -6.83 17.11
N LYS A 236 0.07 -6.42 18.08
CA LYS A 236 -0.39 -5.75 19.30
C LYS A 236 -1.01 -4.39 18.99
N GLU A 237 -0.32 -3.58 18.18
CA GLU A 237 -0.77 -2.24 17.84
C GLU A 237 -2.04 -2.26 16.96
N VAL A 238 -2.10 -3.10 15.93
CA VAL A 238 -3.30 -3.18 15.07
C VAL A 238 -4.53 -3.68 15.83
N THR A 239 -4.34 -4.61 16.77
CA THR A 239 -5.42 -5.07 17.64
C THR A 239 -5.91 -3.94 18.53
N TYR A 240 -4.99 -3.19 19.16
CA TYR A 240 -5.36 -2.04 19.97
C TYR A 240 -6.11 -0.97 19.18
N GLN A 241 -5.67 -0.66 17.95
CA GLN A 241 -6.33 0.29 17.07
C GLN A 241 -7.73 -0.17 16.65
N ALA A 242 -7.93 -1.47 16.37
CA ALA A 242 -9.25 -2.03 16.10
C ALA A 242 -10.20 -1.93 17.30
N VAL A 243 -9.73 -2.24 18.51
CA VAL A 243 -10.51 -2.08 19.75
C VAL A 243 -10.89 -0.62 19.97
N LYS A 244 -9.94 0.30 19.77
CA LYS A 244 -10.16 1.74 19.89
C LYS A 244 -11.16 2.26 18.85
N PHE A 245 -11.11 1.75 17.62
CA PHE A 245 -12.06 2.07 16.56
C PHE A 245 -13.48 1.62 16.95
N LEU A 246 -13.65 0.36 17.37
CA LEU A 246 -14.95 -0.19 17.81
C LEU A 246 -15.50 0.55 19.03
N SER A 247 -14.65 0.80 20.04
CA SER A 247 -14.99 1.56 21.24
C SER A 247 -15.59 2.92 20.91
N ARG A 248 -14.92 3.68 20.05
CA ARG A 248 -15.38 5.00 19.60
C ARG A 248 -16.65 4.92 18.76
N LYS A 249 -16.70 4.04 17.76
CA LYS A 249 -17.80 3.99 16.78
C LYS A 249 -19.10 3.42 17.36
N LEU A 250 -19.00 2.49 18.30
CA LEU A 250 -20.16 1.83 18.91
C LEU A 250 -20.44 2.34 20.34
N ASN A 251 -19.69 3.35 20.81
CA ASN A 251 -19.80 3.89 22.17
C ASN A 251 -19.71 2.79 23.26
N LEU A 252 -18.73 1.90 23.11
CA LEU A 252 -18.48 0.78 24.02
C LEU A 252 -17.35 1.11 24.99
N SER A 253 -17.37 0.50 26.18
CA SER A 253 -16.17 0.49 27.04
C SER A 253 -15.02 -0.23 26.33
N MET A 254 -13.77 0.08 26.69
CA MET A 254 -12.60 -0.63 26.12
C MET A 254 -12.67 -2.14 26.33
N ASN A 255 -13.15 -2.61 27.48
CA ASN A 255 -13.29 -4.03 27.77
C ASN A 255 -14.37 -4.68 26.87
N SER A 256 -15.51 -4.02 26.70
CA SER A 256 -16.59 -4.48 25.82
C SER A 256 -16.16 -4.49 24.35
N ALA A 257 -15.48 -3.44 23.89
CA ALA A 257 -14.93 -3.36 22.54
C ALA A 257 -13.86 -4.43 22.31
N TYR A 258 -13.06 -4.76 23.33
CA TYR A 258 -12.05 -5.82 23.22
C TYR A 258 -12.67 -7.21 23.13
N MET A 259 -13.69 -7.50 23.95
CA MET A 259 -14.47 -8.73 23.82
C MET A 259 -15.16 -8.82 22.45
N LEU A 260 -15.76 -7.72 21.97
CA LEU A 260 -16.37 -7.67 20.65
C LEU A 260 -15.33 -7.93 19.55
N ALA A 261 -14.16 -7.27 19.62
CA ALA A 261 -13.10 -7.47 18.64
C ALA A 261 -12.73 -8.96 18.51
N SER A 262 -12.63 -9.68 19.62
CA SER A 262 -12.35 -11.12 19.62
C SER A 262 -13.43 -11.98 18.93
N LEU A 263 -14.64 -11.46 18.72
CA LEU A 263 -15.74 -12.17 18.07
C LEU A 263 -15.87 -11.83 16.57
N VAL A 264 -15.41 -10.65 16.14
CA VAL A 264 -15.78 -10.10 14.81
C VAL A 264 -14.63 -9.48 14.02
N VAL A 265 -13.45 -9.29 14.62
CA VAL A 265 -12.29 -8.70 13.96
C VAL A 265 -11.34 -9.80 13.52
N ASP A 266 -11.02 -9.83 12.23
CA ASP A 266 -10.01 -10.73 11.69
C ASP A 266 -8.66 -10.02 11.60
N ILE A 267 -7.66 -10.52 12.33
CA ILE A 267 -6.28 -10.07 12.20
C ILE A 267 -5.62 -10.83 11.06
N GLN A 268 -5.01 -10.10 10.12
CA GLN A 268 -4.48 -10.65 8.88
C GLN A 268 -3.09 -10.06 8.59
N ILE A 269 -2.23 -10.85 7.96
CA ILE A 269 -0.92 -10.39 7.51
C ILE A 269 -1.05 -9.71 6.15
N SER A 270 -0.34 -8.59 5.94
CA SER A 270 -0.13 -8.00 4.61
C SER A 270 1.18 -8.50 4.02
N GLN A 271 2.32 -8.13 4.59
CA GLN A 271 3.64 -8.67 4.21
C GLN A 271 4.52 -8.95 5.45
N LEU A 272 5.56 -9.78 5.25
CA LEU A 272 6.51 -10.16 6.29
C LEU A 272 7.99 -9.92 5.91
N VAL A 273 8.25 -9.23 4.80
CA VAL A 273 9.56 -9.25 4.12
C VAL A 273 10.29 -7.91 4.13
N ASP A 274 9.57 -6.81 4.36
CA ASP A 274 10.12 -5.46 4.42
C ASP A 274 10.82 -5.15 5.74
N PRO A 275 11.55 -4.03 5.87
CA PRO A 275 12.11 -3.58 7.15
C PRO A 275 11.07 -3.56 8.28
N ASN A 276 9.90 -2.98 8.02
CA ASN A 276 8.74 -3.07 8.92
C ASN A 276 7.75 -4.12 8.41
N LYS A 277 7.22 -4.95 9.31
CA LYS A 277 6.22 -5.97 9.03
C LYS A 277 4.83 -5.34 9.08
N THR A 278 3.98 -5.63 8.09
CA THR A 278 2.64 -5.04 8.00
C THR A 278 1.55 -6.04 8.31
N VAL A 279 0.69 -5.67 9.26
CA VAL A 279 -0.48 -6.42 9.70
C VAL A 279 -1.71 -5.52 9.59
N ARG A 280 -2.87 -6.12 9.31
CA ARG A 280 -4.14 -5.40 9.24
C ARG A 280 -5.22 -6.06 10.08
N ALA A 281 -6.15 -5.26 10.58
CA ALA A 281 -7.35 -5.72 11.27
C ALA A 281 -8.59 -5.43 10.40
N TYR A 282 -9.28 -6.47 9.97
CA TYR A 282 -10.54 -6.36 9.24
C TYR A 282 -11.71 -6.16 10.22
N ILE A 283 -12.52 -5.13 9.97
CA ILE A 283 -13.70 -4.79 10.75
C ILE A 283 -14.90 -4.75 9.80
N PRO A 284 -15.88 -5.66 9.95
CA PRO A 284 -16.98 -5.77 9.00
C PRO A 284 -17.97 -4.60 9.12
N LYS A 285 -18.45 -4.11 7.97
CA LYS A 285 -19.35 -2.95 7.91
C LYS A 285 -20.75 -3.19 8.49
N TYR A 286 -21.19 -4.45 8.59
CA TYR A 286 -22.52 -4.77 9.16
C TYR A 286 -22.67 -4.32 10.62
N LEU A 287 -21.57 -4.07 11.32
CA LEU A 287 -21.58 -3.55 12.70
C LEU A 287 -22.10 -2.11 12.80
N PHE A 288 -22.24 -1.39 11.68
CA PHE A 288 -22.52 0.05 11.65
C PHE A 288 -23.85 0.42 10.95
N ASP A 289 -24.82 -0.51 10.87
CA ASP A 289 -26.20 -0.29 10.41
C ASP A 289 -26.35 0.54 9.11
N GLY A 290 -25.51 0.28 8.11
CA GLY A 290 -25.57 0.94 6.81
C GLY A 290 -25.08 2.40 6.79
N LYS A 291 -24.63 2.96 7.93
CA LYS A 291 -23.89 4.23 7.99
C LYS A 291 -22.41 4.01 7.65
N GLY A 292 -22.15 3.30 6.56
CA GLY A 292 -20.86 2.72 6.17
C GLY A 292 -19.74 3.71 5.83
N GLU A 293 -19.81 4.94 6.30
CA GLU A 293 -18.74 5.92 6.20
C GLU A 293 -17.90 5.88 7.48
N ILE A 294 -16.59 6.08 7.32
CA ILE A 294 -15.64 6.21 8.44
C ILE A 294 -16.01 7.39 9.34
N MET A 295 -16.91 8.28 8.92
CA MET A 295 -17.48 9.37 9.69
C MET A 295 -18.99 9.36 9.59
#